data_AF-A0A7K3NS54-F1
#
_entry.id   AF-A0A7K3NS54-F1
#
_cell.length_a   1.000
_cell.length_b   1.000
_cell.length_c   1.000
_cell.angle_alpha   90.00
_cell.angle_beta   90.00
_cell.angle_gamma   90.00
#
_symmetry.space_group_name_H-M   'P 1'
#
loop_
_entity.id
_entity.type
_entity.pdbx_description
1 polymer ?
#
loop_
_entity_poly.entity_id
_entity_poly.type
_entity_poly.pdbx_seq_one_letter_code
_entity_poly.pdbx_strand_id
1 'polypeptide(L)'
;MAASDRRQQVECDTGRRQMHTTERMDEPEIPAAGSVGPELGPHSMLRMIAAMSPRELPRFVSALDEAISRWTSEDVSAPCGDPDAELTRLHALKSITSALGSPMIAKACDDLGECVRSGATVEHIRRRSQRVAAAAQRLLQRSIVP
;
A
#
# COMPACT_ATOMS: atom_id res chain seq x y z
N MET A 1 1.75 -0.22 -82.79
CA MET A 1 2.46 0.59 -81.76
C MET A 1 2.99 -0.41 -80.73
N ALA A 2 4.20 -0.90 -80.98
CA ALA A 2 5.43 -0.64 -80.19
C ALA A 2 5.45 -1.35 -78.83
N ALA A 3 6.47 -2.06 -78.36
CA ALA A 3 7.64 -2.77 -78.90
C ALA A 3 8.38 -3.28 -77.63
N SER A 4 8.80 -4.54 -77.60
CA SER A 4 9.96 -5.04 -76.80
C SER A 4 9.87 -4.82 -75.26
N ASP A 5 10.69 -5.39 -74.38
CA ASP A 5 12.03 -5.93 -74.49
C ASP A 5 12.31 -6.89 -73.32
N ARG A 6 13.24 -7.79 -73.60
CA ARG A 6 13.98 -8.58 -72.63
C ARG A 6 14.84 -7.66 -71.76
N ARG A 7 15.19 -8.11 -70.54
CA ARG A 7 16.52 -8.00 -69.88
C ARG A 7 16.33 -8.28 -68.38
N GLN A 8 16.90 -9.38 -67.88
CA GLN A 8 18.21 -9.41 -67.18
C GLN A 8 18.14 -8.61 -65.86
N GLN A 9 18.13 -9.27 -64.70
CA GLN A 9 19.29 -9.94 -64.08
C GLN A 9 20.36 -8.93 -63.63
N VAL A 10 20.32 -8.63 -62.34
CA VAL A 10 21.44 -8.23 -61.47
C VAL A 10 20.91 -8.48 -60.06
N GLU A 11 21.26 -9.58 -59.38
CA GLU A 11 22.49 -9.70 -58.58
C GLU A 11 22.89 -8.39 -57.92
N CYS A 12 22.75 -8.30 -56.61
CA CYS A 12 23.87 -8.01 -55.71
C CYS A 12 23.42 -8.20 -54.26
N ASP A 13 23.98 -9.27 -53.69
CA ASP A 13 24.32 -9.41 -52.29
C ASP A 13 24.94 -8.13 -51.70
N THR A 14 25.03 -8.10 -50.36
CA THR A 14 25.86 -7.20 -49.52
C THR A 14 25.15 -6.04 -48.83
N GLY A 15 24.90 -6.20 -47.54
CA GLY A 15 24.43 -5.10 -46.69
C GLY A 15 24.37 -5.36 -45.18
N ARG A 16 25.29 -6.14 -44.61
CA ARG A 16 25.48 -6.22 -43.15
C ARG A 16 25.96 -4.87 -42.62
N ARG A 17 25.15 -4.15 -41.83
CA ARG A 17 25.60 -3.27 -40.72
C ARG A 17 24.46 -2.67 -39.88
N GLN A 18 24.45 -3.10 -38.61
CA GLN A 18 24.33 -2.33 -37.36
C GLN A 18 23.05 -1.54 -37.00
N MET A 19 22.49 -1.97 -35.86
CA MET A 19 21.94 -1.21 -34.72
C MET A 19 21.49 0.24 -34.95
N HIS A 20 20.18 0.45 -34.83
CA HIS A 20 19.64 1.62 -34.15
C HIS A 20 18.53 1.21 -33.18
N THR A 21 18.77 1.56 -31.92
CA THR A 21 17.89 1.60 -30.75
C THR A 21 16.68 2.50 -30.98
N THR A 22 15.66 2.34 -30.12
CA THR A 22 14.39 3.10 -29.95
C THR A 22 13.26 2.62 -30.88
N GLU A 23 12.04 2.31 -30.46
CA GLU A 23 11.17 2.84 -29.39
C GLU A 23 10.22 1.72 -28.90
N ARG A 24 10.14 1.44 -27.59
CA ARG A 24 9.00 1.80 -26.73
C ARG A 24 7.62 1.70 -27.39
N MET A 25 6.94 0.59 -27.17
CA MET A 25 5.56 0.62 -26.69
C MET A 25 5.49 -0.31 -25.49
N ASP A 26 5.77 0.30 -24.33
CA ASP A 26 5.36 -0.16 -23.01
C ASP A 26 3.85 -0.34 -23.08
N GLU A 27 3.39 -1.59 -23.22
CA GLU A 27 2.03 -1.93 -22.88
C GLU A 27 1.92 -1.66 -21.37
N PRO A 28 1.00 -0.80 -20.89
CA PRO A 28 0.80 -0.65 -19.46
C PRO A 28 0.23 -1.98 -18.97
N GLU A 29 1.12 -2.86 -18.51
CA GLU A 29 0.77 -4.06 -17.77
C GLU A 29 -0.03 -3.56 -16.57
N ILE A 30 -1.36 -3.64 -16.69
CA ILE A 30 -2.29 -3.33 -15.61
C ILE A 30 -1.84 -4.23 -14.46
N PRO A 31 -1.32 -3.71 -13.33
CA PRO A 31 -0.89 -4.56 -12.25
C PRO A 31 -2.10 -5.37 -11.79
N ALA A 32 -1.98 -6.69 -11.95
CA ALA A 32 -3.01 -7.65 -11.62
C ALA A 32 -3.58 -7.35 -10.24
N ALA A 33 -4.89 -7.13 -10.18
CA ALA A 33 -5.65 -7.03 -8.94
C ALA A 33 -5.54 -8.37 -8.19
N GLY A 34 -4.47 -8.53 -7.43
CA GLY A 34 -4.07 -9.81 -6.87
C GLY A 34 -3.05 -9.69 -5.74
N SER A 35 -2.97 -8.54 -5.06
CA SER A 35 -2.38 -8.38 -3.72
C SER A 35 -2.62 -6.95 -3.18
N VAL A 36 -3.87 -6.47 -3.15
CA VAL A 36 -4.17 -5.10 -2.69
C VAL A 36 -4.22 -5.06 -1.16
N GLY A 37 -3.08 -5.35 -0.52
CA GLY A 37 -2.87 -5.06 0.89
C GLY A 37 -2.55 -3.58 1.10
N PRO A 38 -2.81 -3.01 2.29
CA PRO A 38 -2.48 -1.61 2.56
C PRO A 38 -0.98 -1.35 2.35
N GLU A 39 -0.60 -0.20 1.78
CA GLU A 39 0.80 0.17 1.52
C GLU A 39 1.26 1.37 2.34
N LEU A 40 2.58 1.52 2.53
CA LEU A 40 3.15 2.71 3.14
C LEU A 40 2.93 3.90 2.21
N GLY A 41 2.40 4.99 2.77
CA GLY A 41 2.19 6.20 2.00
C GLY A 41 3.47 7.00 1.77
N PRO A 42 3.40 8.04 0.91
CA PRO A 42 4.51 8.97 0.68
C PRO A 42 4.95 9.71 1.94
N HIS A 43 4.02 9.94 2.88
CA HIS A 43 4.29 10.62 4.16
C HIS A 43 4.51 9.65 5.33
N SER A 44 4.91 8.40 5.05
CA SER A 44 5.20 7.42 6.10
C SER A 44 6.37 7.87 6.97
N MET A 45 6.16 7.89 8.29
CA MET A 45 7.23 8.17 9.25
C MET A 45 8.34 7.12 9.19
N LEU A 46 7.99 5.86 8.86
CA LEU A 46 8.97 4.80 8.63
C LEU A 46 9.94 5.16 7.50
N ARG A 47 9.41 5.63 6.35
CA ARG A 47 10.23 6.04 5.20
C ARG A 47 11.11 7.24 5.53
N MET A 48 10.56 8.23 6.23
CA MET A 48 11.31 9.42 6.63
C MET A 48 12.45 9.08 7.60
N ILE A 49 12.19 8.24 8.61
CA ILE A 49 13.21 7.83 9.59
C ILE A 49 14.26 6.95 8.92
N ALA A 50 13.88 6.03 8.03
CA ALA A 50 14.83 5.23 7.27
C ALA A 50 15.82 6.10 6.45
N ALA A 51 15.34 7.21 5.87
CA ALA A 51 16.16 8.12 5.09
C ALA A 51 17.03 9.07 5.95
N MET A 52 16.46 9.60 7.03
CA MET A 52 17.09 10.69 7.81
C MET A 52 17.89 10.18 9.02
N SER A 53 17.40 9.12 9.67
CA SER A 53 17.93 8.60 10.94
C SER A 53 17.82 7.06 10.98
N PRO A 54 18.49 6.32 10.08
CA PRO A 54 18.32 4.86 9.95
C PRO A 54 18.65 4.09 11.23
N ARG A 55 19.51 4.63 12.10
CA ARG A 55 19.84 4.03 13.40
C ARG A 55 18.68 4.03 14.39
N GLU A 56 17.73 4.97 14.24
CA GLU A 56 16.53 5.09 15.09
C GLU A 56 15.36 4.23 14.57
N LEU A 57 15.43 3.77 13.32
CA LEU A 57 14.35 3.02 12.69
C LEU A 57 13.94 1.77 13.49
N PRO A 58 14.86 0.91 14.00
CA PRO A 58 14.46 -0.26 14.79
C PRO A 58 13.69 0.12 16.06
N ARG A 59 14.15 1.15 16.77
CA ARG A 59 13.49 1.63 18.00
C ARG A 59 12.09 2.15 17.71
N PHE A 60 11.94 2.93 16.64
CA PHE A 60 10.64 3.46 16.23
C PHE A 60 9.67 2.34 15.82
N VAL A 61 10.15 1.38 15.05
CA VAL A 61 9.40 0.19 14.63
C VAL A 61 8.90 -0.59 15.83
N SER A 62 9.77 -0.90 16.81
CA SER A 62 9.37 -1.63 18.01
C SER A 62 8.33 -0.86 18.82
N ALA A 63 8.49 0.46 18.97
CA ALA A 63 7.51 1.28 19.68
C ALA A 63 6.14 1.30 18.99
N LEU A 64 6.12 1.34 17.66
CA LEU A 64 4.87 1.31 16.88
C LEU A 64 4.19 -0.07 16.95
N ASP A 65 4.95 -1.16 16.86
CA ASP A 65 4.41 -2.53 17.01
C ASP A 65 3.83 -2.75 18.41
N GLU A 66 4.51 -2.26 19.44
CA GLU A 66 4.03 -2.32 20.83
C GLU A 66 2.75 -1.50 21.01
N ALA A 67 2.66 -0.31 20.41
CA ALA A 67 1.46 0.52 20.46
C ALA A 67 0.25 -0.16 19.80
N ILE A 68 0.43 -0.79 18.63
CA ILE A 68 -0.63 -1.56 17.96
C ILE A 68 -1.06 -2.77 18.81
N SER A 69 -0.09 -3.48 19.39
CA SER A 69 -0.34 -4.66 20.23
C SER A 69 -1.09 -4.30 21.52
N ARG A 70 -0.71 -3.18 22.16
CA ARG A 70 -1.40 -2.67 23.35
C ARG A 70 -2.84 -2.28 23.07
N TRP A 71 -3.08 -1.53 21.99
CA TRP A 71 -4.43 -1.14 21.56
C TRP A 71 -5.32 -2.37 21.28
N THR A 72 -4.74 -3.43 20.71
CA THR A 72 -5.45 -4.69 20.42
C THR A 72 -5.79 -5.45 21.70
N SER A 73 -4.92 -5.42 22.70
CA SER A 73 -5.10 -6.13 23.97
C SER A 73 -6.15 -5.46 24.87
N GLU A 74 -6.23 -4.13 24.83
CA GLU A 74 -7.23 -3.34 25.56
C GLU A 74 -8.68 -3.62 25.08
N ASP A 75 -8.86 -4.15 23.86
CA ASP A 75 -10.17 -4.54 23.32
C ASP A 75 -10.91 -5.57 24.16
N VAL A 76 -10.14 -6.53 24.67
CA VAL A 76 -10.66 -7.73 25.33
C VAL A 76 -11.28 -7.36 26.69
N SER A 77 -10.90 -6.21 27.25
CA SER A 77 -11.18 -5.84 28.63
C SER A 77 -12.21 -4.70 28.78
N ALA A 78 -12.56 -3.98 27.71
CA ALA A 78 -13.39 -2.77 27.82
C ALA A 78 -14.91 -3.09 27.79
N PRO A 79 -15.70 -2.59 28.76
CA PRO A 79 -17.15 -2.78 28.80
C PRO A 79 -17.82 -2.21 27.53
N CYS A 80 -18.81 -2.95 27.02
CA CYS A 80 -19.51 -2.69 25.77
C CYS A 80 -20.68 -1.72 25.99
N GLY A 81 -20.88 -0.75 25.09
CA GLY A 81 -22.17 -0.06 24.96
C GLY A 81 -22.12 1.46 24.76
N ASP A 82 -20.97 2.10 24.95
CA ASP A 82 -20.84 3.55 24.76
C ASP A 82 -20.23 3.90 23.39
N PRO A 83 -20.98 4.53 22.47
CA PRO A 83 -20.46 4.94 21.16
C PRO A 83 -19.35 5.98 21.26
N ASP A 84 -19.33 6.84 22.28
CA ASP A 84 -18.29 7.87 22.44
C ASP A 84 -16.96 7.23 22.87
N ALA A 85 -17.02 6.19 23.71
CA ALA A 85 -15.86 5.38 24.05
C ALA A 85 -15.29 4.66 22.83
N GLU A 86 -16.14 4.09 21.96
CA GLU A 86 -15.70 3.44 20.72
C GLU A 86 -15.08 4.43 19.72
N LEU A 87 -15.64 5.65 19.59
CA LEU A 87 -15.03 6.72 18.79
C LEU A 87 -13.65 7.12 19.33
N THR A 88 -13.54 7.33 20.64
CA THR A 88 -12.27 7.68 21.29
C THR A 88 -11.21 6.62 21.01
N ARG A 89 -11.60 5.35 21.10
CA ARG A 89 -10.71 4.22 20.82
C ARG A 89 -10.31 4.11 19.35
N LEU A 90 -11.22 4.39 18.44
CA LEU A 90 -10.93 4.46 17.01
C LEU A 90 -9.99 5.62 16.68
N HIS A 91 -10.14 6.77 17.34
CA HIS A 91 -9.19 7.88 17.23
C HIS A 91 -7.78 7.49 17.69
N ALA A 92 -7.67 6.72 18.78
CA ALA A 92 -6.38 6.18 19.20
C ALA A 92 -5.77 5.26 18.13
N LEU A 93 -6.56 4.35 17.55
CA LEU A 93 -6.08 3.49 16.46
C LEU A 93 -5.62 4.30 15.24
N LYS A 94 -6.40 5.31 14.82
CA LYS A 94 -6.06 6.19 13.71
C LYS A 94 -4.76 6.94 13.98
N SER A 95 -4.57 7.44 15.20
CA SER A 95 -3.35 8.12 15.62
C SER A 95 -2.13 7.21 15.53
N ILE A 96 -2.21 6.00 16.12
CA ILE A 96 -1.14 5.01 16.08
C ILE A 96 -0.78 4.66 14.63
N THR A 97 -1.78 4.36 13.81
CA THR A 97 -1.57 3.90 12.43
C THR A 97 -1.21 5.00 11.44
N SER A 98 -1.40 6.28 11.80
CA SER A 98 -1.00 7.43 10.97
C SER A 98 0.50 7.42 10.63
N ALA A 99 1.34 6.83 11.50
CA ALA A 99 2.77 6.63 11.30
C ALA A 99 3.11 5.86 10.02
N LEU A 100 2.22 4.94 9.60
CA LEU A 100 2.38 4.17 8.38
C LEU A 100 2.11 5.02 7.12
N GLY A 101 1.40 6.14 7.28
CA GLY A 101 0.99 7.03 6.20
C GLY A 101 0.06 6.37 5.19
N SER A 102 -0.49 5.19 5.49
CA SER A 102 -1.23 4.37 4.52
C SER A 102 -2.61 4.97 4.23
N PRO A 103 -2.91 5.35 2.96
CA PRO A 103 -4.22 5.90 2.62
C PRO A 103 -5.37 4.90 2.84
N MET A 104 -5.11 3.61 2.59
CA MET A 104 -6.11 2.55 2.81
C MET A 104 -6.45 2.36 4.29
N ILE A 105 -5.45 2.41 5.18
CA ILE A 105 -5.70 2.29 6.63
C ILE A 105 -6.39 3.54 7.15
N ALA A 106 -5.95 4.73 6.74
CA ALA A 106 -6.60 5.99 7.11
C ALA A 106 -8.08 5.99 6.71
N LYS A 107 -8.39 5.62 5.46
CA LYS A 107 -9.76 5.49 4.99
C LYS A 107 -10.56 4.46 5.80
N ALA A 108 -9.98 3.30 6.10
CA ALA A 108 -10.66 2.28 6.89
C ALA A 108 -11.00 2.77 8.31
N CYS A 109 -10.14 3.58 8.92
CA CYS A 109 -10.44 4.24 10.20
C CYS A 109 -11.56 5.30 10.05
N ASP A 110 -11.57 6.07 8.96
CA ASP A 110 -12.62 7.07 8.73
C ASP A 110 -13.99 6.45 8.48
N ASP A 111 -14.04 5.42 7.61
CA ASP A 111 -15.25 4.62 7.35
C ASP A 111 -15.79 4.01 8.66
N LEU A 112 -14.91 3.53 9.54
CA LEU A 112 -15.31 3.02 10.86
C LEU A 112 -15.92 4.10 11.74
N GLY A 113 -15.41 5.32 11.70
CA GLY A 113 -15.93 6.44 12.48
C GLY A 113 -17.32 6.85 12.01
N GLU A 114 -17.56 6.80 10.70
CA GLU A 114 -18.89 6.97 10.12
C GLU A 114 -19.84 5.85 10.54
N CYS A 115 -19.39 4.59 10.54
CA CYS A 115 -20.19 3.47 11.03
C CYS A 115 -20.64 3.67 12.49
N VAL A 116 -19.74 4.12 13.39
CA VAL A 116 -20.11 4.41 14.78
C VAL A 116 -21.18 5.51 14.84
N ARG A 117 -20.98 6.62 14.12
CA ARG A 117 -21.95 7.73 14.07
C ARG A 117 -23.30 7.33 13.48
N SER A 118 -23.31 6.36 12.56
CA SER A 118 -24.53 5.81 11.96
C SER A 118 -25.27 4.79 12.83
N GLY A 119 -24.72 4.44 14.00
CA GLY A 119 -25.33 3.47 14.92
C GLY A 119 -25.05 2.01 14.59
N ALA A 120 -23.94 1.70 13.90
CA ALA A 120 -23.52 0.32 13.71
C ALA A 120 -23.27 -0.38 15.06
N THR A 121 -23.47 -1.70 15.10
CA THR A 121 -23.31 -2.46 16.34
C THR A 121 -21.87 -2.42 16.85
N VAL A 122 -21.68 -2.31 18.17
CA VAL A 122 -20.35 -2.27 18.80
C VAL A 122 -19.51 -3.50 18.41
N GLU A 123 -20.14 -4.67 18.31
CA GLU A 123 -19.46 -5.89 17.86
C GLU A 123 -18.90 -5.76 16.43
N HIS A 124 -19.68 -5.18 15.51
CA HIS A 124 -19.25 -4.95 14.14
C HIS A 124 -18.06 -3.98 14.09
N ILE A 125 -18.13 -2.89 14.87
CA ILE A 125 -17.06 -1.89 14.98
C ILE A 125 -15.78 -2.54 15.51
N ARG A 126 -15.83 -3.23 16.65
CA ARG A 126 -14.66 -3.89 17.24
C ARG A 126 -14.01 -4.88 16.29
N ARG A 127 -14.80 -5.76 15.68
CA ARG A 127 -14.30 -6.75 14.71
C ARG A 127 -13.60 -6.09 13.53
N ARG A 128 -14.16 -5.00 12.99
CA ARG A 128 -13.52 -4.25 11.90
C ARG A 128 -12.25 -3.53 12.37
N SER A 129 -12.28 -2.87 13.53
CA SER A 129 -11.12 -2.18 14.09
C SER A 129 -9.95 -3.13 14.36
N GLN A 130 -10.22 -4.35 14.86
CA GLN A 130 -9.21 -5.41 14.99
C GLN A 130 -8.59 -5.80 13.65
N ARG A 131 -9.40 -5.94 12.60
CA ARG A 131 -8.88 -6.23 11.25
C ARG A 131 -7.99 -5.12 10.73
N VAL A 132 -8.30 -3.85 11.04
CA VAL A 132 -7.47 -2.71 10.69
C VAL A 132 -6.15 -2.75 11.46
N ALA A 133 -6.18 -2.98 12.77
CA ALA A 133 -4.98 -3.12 13.59
C ALA A 133 -4.06 -4.26 13.07
N ALA A 134 -4.63 -5.43 12.78
CA ALA A 134 -3.88 -6.56 12.21
C ALA A 134 -3.33 -6.28 10.79
N ALA A 135 -4.03 -5.47 9.99
CA ALA A 135 -3.53 -5.04 8.69
C ALA A 135 -2.37 -4.04 8.83
N ALA A 136 -2.47 -3.11 9.78
CA ALA A 136 -1.41 -2.17 10.13
C ALA A 136 -0.15 -2.89 10.63
N GLN A 137 -0.31 -3.89 11.49
CA GLN A 137 0.80 -4.67 12.01
C GLN A 137 1.53 -5.47 10.91
N ARG A 138 0.77 -6.10 10.01
CA ARG A 138 1.34 -6.79 8.83
C ARG A 138 2.06 -5.82 7.89
N LEU A 139 1.51 -4.62 7.69
CA LEU A 139 2.16 -3.56 6.92
C LEU A 139 3.46 -3.10 7.59
N LEU A 140 3.48 -2.97 8.91
CA LEU A 140 4.70 -2.64 9.64
C LEU A 140 5.76 -3.72 9.43
N GLN A 141 5.43 -4.98 9.71
CA GLN A 141 6.33 -6.13 9.61
C GLN A 141 6.98 -6.28 8.24
N ARG A 142 6.19 -6.21 7.17
CA ARG A 142 6.72 -6.32 5.78
C ARG A 142 7.60 -5.14 5.37
N SER A 143 7.50 -4.00 6.06
CA SER A 143 8.28 -2.80 5.73
C SER A 143 9.67 -2.79 6.39
N ILE A 144 9.95 -3.77 7.24
CA ILE A 144 11.21 -3.92 8.00
C ILE A 144 12.07 -5.04 7.42
N VAL A 145 11.45 -5.98 6.69
CA VAL A 145 12.18 -7.06 6.00
C VAL A 145 12.75 -6.47 4.69
N PRO A 146 14.09 -6.46 4.51
CA PRO A 146 14.73 -5.96 3.30
C PRO A 146 14.46 -6.85 2.07
#